data_AF-A0A1M3GZR7-F1
#
_entry.id   AF-A0A1M3GZR7-F1
#
_cell.length_a   1.000
_cell.length_b   1.000
_cell.length_c   1.000
_cell.angle_alpha   90.00
_cell.angle_beta   90.00
_cell.angle_gamma   90.00
#
_symmetry.space_group_name_H-M   'P 1'
#
loop_
_entity.id
_entity.type
_entity.pdbx_description
1 polymer ?
#
loop_
_entity_poly.entity_id
_entity_poly.type
_entity_poly.pdbx_seq_one_letter_code
_entity_poly.pdbx_strand_id
1 'polypeptide(L)'
;MDYFRTYPVEAIGSLLLLTVFIGGALINLIYWNNAKEYVRSQGYTDNANFILFGGVLWQLLGITLLAIPSTALIGCIVLILFVFVSTLQFYQFWDKEGLNRYTNMLNVLSNLGVMGGLFLLLAQIQLHKFPLSFDFIAKCY
;
A
#
# COMPACT_ATOMS: atom_id res chain seq x y z
N MET A 1 -15.58 13.46 14.80
CA MET A 1 -14.47 14.43 14.71
C MET A 1 -13.54 14.40 15.93
N ASP A 2 -13.85 13.65 17.00
CA ASP A 2 -12.97 13.58 18.18
C ASP A 2 -11.68 12.76 18.00
N TYR A 3 -11.64 11.80 17.05
CA TYR A 3 -10.46 10.96 16.82
C TYR A 3 -9.20 11.77 16.46
N PHE A 4 -9.33 12.81 15.63
CA PHE A 4 -8.20 13.69 15.27
C PHE A 4 -7.67 14.52 16.45
N ARG A 5 -8.51 14.78 17.46
CA ARG A 5 -8.08 15.43 18.69
C ARG A 5 -7.36 14.47 19.64
N THR A 6 -7.80 13.22 19.69
CA THR A 6 -7.24 12.20 20.60
C THR A 6 -5.96 11.57 20.06
N TYR A 7 -5.88 11.31 18.75
CA TYR A 7 -4.75 10.62 18.10
C TYR A 7 -4.24 11.38 16.86
N PRO A 8 -3.73 12.62 17.02
CA PRO A 8 -3.35 13.46 15.88
C PRO A 8 -2.18 12.87 15.07
N VAL A 9 -1.22 12.23 15.73
CA VAL A 9 -0.05 11.62 15.06
C VAL A 9 -0.46 10.42 14.21
N GLU A 10 -1.32 9.55 14.72
CA GLU A 10 -1.84 8.39 13.99
C GLU A 10 -2.62 8.83 12.76
N ALA A 11 -3.44 9.86 12.91
CA ALA A 11 -4.24 10.40 11.82
C ALA A 11 -3.36 11.00 10.72
N ILE A 12 -2.35 11.79 11.08
CA ILE A 12 -1.39 12.37 10.11
C ILE A 12 -0.61 11.25 9.40
N GLY A 13 -0.08 10.28 10.14
CA GLY A 13 0.66 9.15 9.56
C GLY A 13 -0.18 8.34 8.58
N SER A 14 -1.44 8.07 8.94
CA SER A 14 -2.40 7.38 8.07
C SER A 14 -2.71 8.16 6.80
N LEU A 15 -2.90 9.49 6.91
CA LEU A 15 -3.13 10.35 5.76
C LEU A 15 -1.93 10.38 4.82
N LEU A 16 -0.71 10.51 5.36
CA LEU A 16 0.51 10.46 4.56
C LEU A 16 0.65 9.12 3.84
N LEU A 17 0.40 8.01 4.54
CA LEU A 17 0.44 6.67 3.94
C LEU A 17 -0.58 6.52 2.82
N LEU A 18 -1.79 7.04 3.00
CA LEU A 18 -2.85 7.03 1.99
C LEU A 18 -2.51 7.84 0.73
N THR A 19 -1.68 8.88 0.83
CA THR A 19 -1.30 9.71 -0.33
C THR A 19 -0.58 8.90 -1.40
N VAL A 20 0.23 7.90 -1.02
CA VAL A 20 0.94 7.01 -1.97
C VAL A 20 -0.08 6.22 -2.80
N PHE A 21 -1.15 5.75 -2.17
CA PHE A 21 -2.16 4.94 -2.86
C PHE A 21 -3.09 5.78 -3.72
N ILE A 22 -3.58 6.90 -3.17
CA ILE A 22 -4.45 7.82 -3.90
C ILE A 22 -3.69 8.43 -5.08
N GLY A 23 -2.46 8.91 -4.85
CA GLY A 23 -1.60 9.46 -5.88
C GLY A 23 -1.29 8.45 -6.98
N GLY A 24 -0.92 7.22 -6.62
CA GLY A 24 -0.67 6.16 -7.60
C GLY A 24 -1.90 5.83 -8.46
N ALA A 25 -3.07 5.69 -7.85
CA ALA A 25 -4.31 5.43 -8.57
C ALA A 25 -4.68 6.60 -9.52
N LEU A 26 -4.58 7.84 -9.04
CA LEU A 26 -4.87 9.04 -9.83
C LEU A 26 -3.92 9.18 -11.02
N ILE A 27 -2.61 9.02 -10.80
CA ILE A 27 -1.60 9.10 -11.87
C ILE A 27 -1.90 8.04 -12.94
N ASN A 28 -2.19 6.80 -12.54
CA ASN A 28 -2.51 5.72 -13.48
C ASN A 28 -3.82 5.98 -14.26
N LEU A 29 -4.81 6.60 -13.63
CA LEU A 29 -6.08 6.95 -14.29
C LEU A 29 -5.92 8.14 -15.26
N ILE A 30 -5.20 9.19 -14.86
CA ILE A 30 -4.98 10.39 -15.69
C ILE A 30 -4.06 10.05 -16.86
N TYR A 31 -2.96 9.33 -16.61
CA TYR A 31 -1.93 9.00 -17.61
C TYR A 31 -2.04 7.55 -18.06
N TRP A 32 -3.26 7.10 -18.36
CA TRP A 32 -3.56 5.70 -18.68
C TRP A 32 -2.68 5.12 -19.79
N ASN A 33 -2.43 5.89 -20.86
CA ASN A 33 -1.61 5.41 -21.97
C ASN A 33 -0.14 5.23 -21.57
N ASN A 34 0.42 6.17 -20.81
CA ASN A 34 1.79 6.06 -20.27
C ASN A 34 1.91 4.89 -19.30
N ALA A 35 0.93 4.71 -18.40
CA ALA A 35 0.90 3.60 -17.46
C ALA A 35 0.81 2.25 -18.19
N LYS A 36 0.01 2.17 -19.25
CA LYS A 36 -0.11 0.98 -20.10
C LYS A 36 1.19 0.69 -20.85
N GLU A 37 1.85 1.70 -21.41
CA GLU A 37 3.17 1.53 -22.05
C GLU A 37 4.22 1.08 -21.05
N TYR A 38 4.20 1.62 -19.83
CA TYR A 38 5.05 1.13 -18.75
C TYR A 38 4.79 -0.36 -18.48
N VAL A 39 3.54 -0.79 -18.25
CA VAL A 39 3.21 -2.21 -18.05
C VAL A 39 3.69 -3.09 -19.21
N ARG A 40 3.57 -2.63 -20.46
CA ARG A 40 4.11 -3.34 -21.64
C ARG A 40 5.62 -3.46 -21.62
N SER A 41 6.32 -2.40 -21.23
CA SER A 41 7.80 -2.41 -21.10
C SER A 41 8.30 -3.40 -20.04
N GLN A 42 7.42 -3.84 -19.14
CA GLN A 42 7.73 -4.85 -18.11
C GLN A 42 7.45 -6.27 -18.60
N GLY A 43 7.11 -6.47 -19.89
CA GLY A 43 6.93 -7.78 -20.52
C GLY A 43 5.46 -8.21 -20.65
N TYR A 44 4.50 -7.40 -20.20
CA TYR A 44 3.08 -7.75 -20.24
C TYR A 44 2.36 -7.15 -21.45
N THR A 45 2.73 -7.54 -22.67
CA THR A 45 2.24 -6.89 -23.90
C THR A 45 0.74 -7.11 -24.15
N ASP A 46 0.29 -8.37 -24.10
CA ASP A 46 -1.06 -8.77 -24.52
C ASP A 46 -2.12 -8.44 -23.45
N ASN A 47 -1.72 -8.48 -22.18
CA ASN A 47 -2.62 -8.32 -21.04
C ASN A 47 -2.44 -6.97 -20.31
N ALA A 48 -1.74 -6.00 -20.92
CA ALA A 48 -1.40 -4.73 -20.29
C ALA A 48 -2.63 -4.00 -19.71
N ASN A 49 -3.72 -3.95 -20.46
CA ASN A 49 -4.97 -3.32 -20.01
C ASN A 49 -5.56 -4.03 -18.80
N PHE A 50 -5.54 -5.37 -18.79
CA PHE A 50 -6.10 -6.16 -17.71
C PHE A 50 -5.29 -6.00 -16.42
N ILE A 51 -3.96 -6.03 -16.51
CA ILE A 51 -3.07 -5.83 -15.36
C ILE A 51 -3.21 -4.41 -14.81
N LEU A 52 -3.20 -3.39 -15.68
CA LEU A 52 -3.34 -2.00 -15.24
C LEU A 52 -4.70 -1.76 -14.59
N PHE A 53 -5.78 -2.22 -15.22
CA PHE A 53 -7.13 -2.09 -14.70
C PHE A 53 -7.31 -2.85 -13.38
N GLY A 54 -6.84 -4.11 -13.32
CA GLY A 54 -6.87 -4.91 -12.11
C GLY A 54 -6.08 -4.29 -10.97
N GLY A 55 -4.89 -3.75 -11.26
CA GLY A 55 -4.07 -3.03 -10.29
C GLY A 55 -4.76 -1.79 -9.72
N VAL A 56 -5.32 -0.94 -10.60
CA VAL A 56 -6.06 0.26 -10.18
C VAL A 56 -7.30 -0.11 -9.37
N LEU A 57 -8.09 -1.10 -9.80
CA LEU A 57 -9.26 -1.55 -9.05
C LEU A 57 -8.90 -2.12 -7.67
N TRP A 58 -7.85 -2.95 -7.59
CA TRP A 58 -7.38 -3.52 -6.34
C TRP A 58 -6.94 -2.42 -5.37
N GLN A 59 -6.18 -1.45 -5.87
CA GLN A 59 -5.73 -0.30 -5.09
C GLN A 59 -6.90 0.54 -4.58
N LEU A 60 -7.86 0.89 -5.44
CA LEU A 60 -9.05 1.64 -5.07
C LEU A 60 -9.91 0.88 -4.06
N LEU A 61 -10.10 -0.42 -4.24
CA LEU A 61 -10.81 -1.27 -3.29
C LEU A 61 -10.16 -1.23 -1.91
N GLY A 62 -8.82 -1.35 -1.85
CA GLY A 62 -8.07 -1.25 -0.60
C GLY A 62 -8.27 0.10 0.11
N ILE A 63 -8.19 1.21 -0.63
CA ILE A 63 -8.43 2.56 -0.09
C ILE A 63 -9.87 2.70 0.44
N THR A 64 -10.86 2.27 -0.34
CA THR A 64 -12.28 2.36 0.05
C THR A 64 -12.58 1.52 1.30
N LEU A 65 -12.06 0.29 1.36
CA LEU A 65 -12.22 -0.56 2.54
C LEU A 65 -11.51 0.01 3.77
N LEU A 66 -10.36 0.67 3.58
CA LEU A 66 -9.61 1.31 4.67
C LEU A 66 -10.37 2.50 5.26
N ALA A 67 -11.09 3.26 4.43
CA ALA A 67 -11.85 4.43 4.85
C ALA A 67 -13.07 4.10 5.72
N ILE A 68 -13.56 2.85 5.70
CA ILE A 68 -14.72 2.41 6.46
C ILE A 68 -14.24 1.65 7.72
N PRO A 69 -14.54 2.11 8.95
CA PRO A 69 -14.00 1.52 10.18
C PRO A 69 -14.28 0.01 10.36
N SER A 70 -15.45 -0.46 9.92
CA SER A 70 -15.82 -1.87 10.00
C SER A 70 -14.96 -2.76 9.09
N THR A 71 -14.48 -2.25 7.96
CA THR A 71 -13.67 -2.99 6.98
C THR A 71 -12.20 -2.58 6.95
N ALA A 72 -11.77 -1.64 7.79
CA ALA A 72 -10.43 -1.04 7.75
C ALA A 72 -9.29 -2.07 7.81
N LEU A 73 -9.45 -3.11 8.64
CA LEU A 73 -8.50 -4.22 8.74
C LEU A 73 -8.30 -4.93 7.40
N ILE A 74 -9.41 -5.23 6.70
CA ILE A 74 -9.40 -5.88 5.39
C ILE A 74 -8.76 -4.96 4.36
N GLY A 75 -9.13 -3.67 4.36
CA GLY A 75 -8.54 -2.68 3.46
C GLY A 75 -7.02 -2.59 3.60
N CYS A 76 -6.52 -2.61 4.83
CA CYS A 76 -5.08 -2.61 5.10
C CYS A 76 -4.39 -3.86 4.54
N ILE A 77 -4.94 -5.05 4.75
CA ILE A 77 -4.42 -6.31 4.19
C ILE A 77 -4.42 -6.27 2.65
N VAL A 78 -5.51 -5.79 2.05
CA VAL A 78 -5.64 -5.63 0.59
C VAL A 78 -4.54 -4.74 0.03
N LEU A 79 -4.25 -3.62 0.69
CA LEU A 79 -3.17 -2.71 0.28
C LEU A 79 -1.78 -3.33 0.50
N ILE A 80 -1.54 -4.08 1.58
CA ILE A 80 -0.28 -4.80 1.80
C ILE A 80 -0.03 -5.78 0.65
N LEU A 81 -1.04 -6.59 0.30
CA LEU A 81 -0.95 -7.55 -0.80
C LEU A 81 -0.73 -6.84 -2.14
N PHE A 82 -1.40 -5.71 -2.38
CA PHE A 82 -1.18 -4.90 -3.57
C PHE A 82 0.26 -4.41 -3.69
N VAL A 83 0.83 -3.83 -2.62
CA VAL A 83 2.22 -3.35 -2.62
C VAL A 83 3.18 -4.51 -2.84
N PHE A 84 2.96 -5.64 -2.15
CA PHE A 84 3.80 -6.82 -2.29
C PHE A 84 3.82 -7.36 -3.73
N VAL A 85 2.64 -7.59 -4.31
CA VAL A 85 2.52 -8.12 -5.68
C VAL A 85 3.07 -7.15 -6.71
N SER A 86 2.73 -5.86 -6.62
CA SER A 86 3.25 -4.84 -7.56
C SER A 86 4.77 -4.71 -7.48
N THR A 87 5.35 -4.83 -6.30
CA THR A 87 6.82 -4.80 -6.11
C THR A 87 7.49 -5.95 -6.86
N LEU A 88 6.98 -7.16 -6.72
CA LEU A 88 7.54 -8.34 -7.38
C LEU A 88 7.34 -8.30 -8.91
N GLN A 89 6.26 -7.69 -9.38
CA GLN A 89 5.97 -7.60 -10.81
C GLN A 89 6.78 -6.52 -11.52
N PHE A 90 6.96 -5.35 -10.91
CA PHE A 90 7.49 -4.17 -11.60
C PHE A 90 8.94 -3.82 -11.23
N TYR A 91 9.46 -4.32 -10.12
CA TYR A 91 10.78 -3.93 -9.61
C TYR A 91 11.73 -5.12 -9.44
N GLN A 92 11.78 -5.98 -10.46
CA GLN A 92 12.67 -7.16 -10.54
C GLN A 92 14.14 -6.75 -10.70
N PHE A 93 14.72 -6.14 -9.67
CA PHE A 93 16.08 -5.59 -9.70
C PHE A 93 17.15 -6.68 -9.92
N TRP A 94 16.83 -7.93 -9.58
CA TRP A 94 17.71 -9.09 -9.77
C TRP A 94 17.95 -9.46 -11.24
N ASP A 95 17.11 -8.98 -12.15
CA ASP A 95 17.21 -9.22 -13.60
C ASP A 95 17.57 -7.94 -14.39
N LYS A 96 18.14 -6.94 -13.72
CA LYS A 96 18.53 -5.66 -14.34
C LYS A 96 20.00 -5.36 -14.07
N GLU A 97 20.57 -4.48 -14.91
CA GLU A 97 21.95 -4.01 -14.79
C GLU A 97 22.03 -2.49 -14.74
N GLY A 98 23.19 -1.97 -14.32
CA GLY A 98 23.50 -0.54 -14.29
C GLY A 98 22.47 0.29 -13.51
N LEU A 99 22.09 1.43 -14.10
CA LEU A 99 21.16 2.38 -13.48
C LEU A 99 19.78 1.77 -13.21
N ASN A 100 19.29 0.88 -14.08
CA ASN A 100 17.98 0.24 -13.93
C ASN A 100 17.93 -0.67 -12.69
N ARG A 101 19.03 -1.38 -12.39
CA ARG A 101 19.13 -2.18 -11.16
C ARG A 101 19.05 -1.30 -9.92
N TYR A 102 19.80 -0.20 -9.90
CA TYR A 102 19.81 0.74 -8.78
C TYR A 102 18.43 1.36 -8.54
N THR A 103 17.79 1.87 -9.60
CA THR A 103 16.45 2.48 -9.52
C THR A 103 15.40 1.48 -9.05
N ASN A 104 15.40 0.25 -9.59
CA ASN A 104 14.46 -0.78 -9.15
C ASN A 104 14.69 -1.18 -7.69
N MET A 105 15.94 -1.27 -7.24
CA MET A 105 16.26 -1.54 -5.83
C MET A 105 15.73 -0.44 -4.90
N LEU A 106 15.88 0.83 -5.28
CA LEU A 106 15.29 1.96 -4.53
C LEU A 106 13.76 1.88 -4.47
N ASN A 107 13.12 1.49 -5.56
CA ASN A 107 11.66 1.30 -5.58
C ASN A 107 11.22 0.15 -4.66
N VAL A 108 11.95 -0.98 -4.64
CA VAL A 108 11.70 -2.08 -3.69
C VAL A 108 11.82 -1.59 -2.25
N LEU A 109 12.90 -0.89 -1.90
CA LEU A 109 13.12 -0.36 -0.55
C LEU A 109 12.03 0.65 -0.14
N SER A 110 11.61 1.50 -1.07
CA SER A 110 10.52 2.45 -0.83
C SER A 110 9.21 1.72 -0.55
N ASN A 111 8.88 0.69 -1.33
CA ASN A 111 7.69 -0.13 -1.12
C ASN A 111 7.76 -0.94 0.18
N LEU A 112 8.93 -1.43 0.60
CA LEU A 112 9.10 -2.04 1.92
C LEU A 112 8.80 -1.05 3.05
N GLY A 113 9.22 0.21 2.93
CA GLY A 113 8.86 1.28 3.86
C GLY A 113 7.36 1.52 3.93
N VAL A 114 6.68 1.57 2.77
CA VAL A 114 5.22 1.70 2.68
C VAL A 114 4.51 0.50 3.33
N MET A 115 4.96 -0.73 3.07
CA MET A 115 4.42 -1.92 3.74
C MET A 115 4.64 -1.87 5.25
N GLY A 116 5.80 -1.41 5.73
CA GLY A 116 6.05 -1.19 7.15
C GLY A 116 5.03 -0.24 7.78
N GLY A 117 4.74 0.88 7.11
CA GLY A 117 3.68 1.80 7.51
C GLY A 117 2.30 1.15 7.56
N LEU A 118 1.96 0.31 6.57
CA LEU A 118 0.70 -0.44 6.57
C LEU A 118 0.63 -1.48 7.70
N PHE A 119 1.71 -2.17 8.03
CA PHE A 119 1.72 -3.11 9.17
C PHE A 119 1.51 -2.39 10.50
N LEU A 120 2.10 -1.21 10.69
CA LEU A 120 1.86 -0.38 11.88
C LEU A 120 0.40 0.08 11.95
N LEU A 121 -0.18 0.51 10.83
CA LEU A 121 -1.59 0.87 10.77
C LEU A 121 -2.51 -0.33 11.06
N LEU A 122 -2.18 -1.51 10.54
CA LEU A 122 -2.90 -2.75 10.82
C LEU A 122 -2.89 -3.08 12.32
N ALA A 123 -1.72 -2.97 12.97
CA ALA A 123 -1.59 -3.19 14.40
C ALA A 123 -2.43 -2.19 15.21
N GLN A 124 -2.43 -0.91 14.82
CA GLN A 124 -3.27 0.12 15.44
C GLN A 124 -4.77 -0.18 15.29
N ILE A 125 -5.22 -0.60 14.11
CA ILE A 125 -6.63 -0.96 13.87
C ILE A 125 -7.03 -2.16 14.74
N GLN A 126 -6.14 -3.15 14.88
CA GLN A 126 -6.37 -4.32 15.74
C GLN A 126 -6.51 -3.91 17.20
N LEU A 127 -5.62 -3.07 17.72
CA LEU A 127 -5.66 -2.58 19.11
C LEU A 127 -6.94 -1.81 19.43
N HIS A 128 -7.44 -1.00 18.49
CA HIS A 128 -8.68 -0.25 18.68
C HIS A 128 -9.94 -1.12 18.61
N LYS A 129 -9.96 -2.17 17.79
CA LYS A 129 -11.09 -3.12 17.67
C LYS A 129 -11.10 -4.17 18.77
N PHE A 130 -9.92 -4.61 19.19
CA PHE A 130 -9.68 -5.57 20.24
C PHE A 130 -8.69 -4.92 21.19
N PRO A 131 -9.17 -4.22 22.24
CA PRO A 131 -8.28 -3.80 23.30
C PRO A 131 -7.69 -5.09 23.88
N LEU A 132 -6.49 -5.45 23.44
CA LEU A 132 -5.70 -6.49 24.08
C LEU A 132 -5.70 -6.12 25.54
N SER A 133 -6.25 -7.00 26.39
CA SER A 133 -6.27 -6.79 27.83
C SER A 133 -4.82 -6.59 28.27
N PHE A 134 -4.42 -5.34 28.49
CA PHE A 134 -3.08 -4.97 28.94
C PHE A 134 -2.74 -5.63 30.30
N ASP A 135 -3.72 -6.26 30.96
CA ASP A 135 -3.56 -7.17 32.09
C ASP A 135 -2.56 -8.31 31.86
N PHE A 136 -2.28 -8.72 30.61
CA PHE A 136 -1.31 -9.79 30.34
C PHE A 136 0.15 -9.28 30.34
N ILE A 137 0.39 -8.02 29.97
CA ILE A 137 1.74 -7.43 29.95
C ILE A 137 2.09 -6.85 31.32
N ALA A 138 1.12 -6.31 32.06
CA ALA A 138 1.32 -5.84 33.44
C ALA A 138 1.54 -6.97 34.46
N LYS A 139 1.27 -8.23 34.11
CA LYS A 139 1.55 -9.40 34.98
C LYS A 139 2.93 -10.04 34.76
N CYS A 140 3.69 -9.58 33.77
CA CYS A 140 5.02 -10.12 33.44
C CYS A 140 6.18 -9.17 33.81
N TYR A 141 5.91 -8.08 34.52
CA TYR A 141 6.92 -7.20 35.12
C TYR A 141 6.63 -6.96 36.59
#